data_AF-A0A7Z0WE84-F1
#
_entry.id   AF-A0A7Z0WE84-F1
#
_cell.length_a   1.000
_cell.length_b   1.000
_cell.length_c   1.000
_cell.angle_alpha   90.00
_cell.angle_beta   90.00
_cell.angle_gamma   90.00
#
_symmetry.space_group_name_H-M   'P 1'
#
loop_
_entity.id
_entity.type
_entity.pdbx_description
1 polymer ?
#
loop_
_entity_poly.entity_id
_entity_poly.type
_entity_poly.pdbx_seq_one_letter_code
_entity_poly.pdbx_strand_id
1 'polypeptide(L)'
;MLVGGAQVLAVVPASVLMVAAWDRLPEELATRFAFDGSVSDRMSRPVMLVAMLGLGLVLALALGILNSPLWGVRVSTWDMPRVHVAFSLALAGFLGVILFGVVASNLDGQATSISLTYLLSAVGAAVVLGGLAALLVRASATAPPAEQGPVMPIAAGEQVSWSRPVSAPWMTGLGLVLLVAGPLVGWGFGWVAGGSVILAGVAVALLSRASVIVDRRGVTVTFTALRWPRKVIGLAEIETASAETVAPSEFGGWGYRIVPGASGLVLRRGAALVLTRPSGRRFVVTVDDAQTAASVVNGLRAR
;
A
#
# COMPACT_ATOMS: atom_id res chain seq x y z
N MET A 1 14.65 -7.34 3.33
CA MET A 1 15.32 -6.19 3.99
C MET A 1 15.87 -5.16 3.01
N LEU A 2 16.40 -5.53 1.82
CA LEU A 2 17.00 -4.57 0.88
C LEU A 2 16.04 -3.51 0.31
N VAL A 3 14.73 -3.79 0.21
CA VAL A 3 13.79 -2.90 -0.49
C VAL A 3 13.50 -1.60 0.25
N GLY A 4 13.63 -1.57 1.59
CA GLY A 4 13.48 -0.33 2.37
C GLY A 4 14.79 0.47 2.52
N GLY A 5 15.94 -0.16 2.32
CA GLY A 5 17.24 0.51 2.50
C GLY A 5 17.50 1.61 1.46
N ALA A 6 16.91 1.51 0.27
CA ALA A 6 17.10 2.46 -0.82
C ALA A 6 16.67 3.89 -0.44
N GLN A 7 15.63 4.03 0.39
CA GLN A 7 15.08 5.31 0.83
C GLN A 7 16.01 6.01 1.82
N VAL A 8 16.64 5.24 2.72
CA VAL A 8 17.68 5.79 3.60
C VAL A 8 18.87 6.25 2.78
N LEU A 9 19.33 5.43 1.83
CA LEU A 9 20.44 5.79 0.95
C LEU A 9 20.12 7.02 0.07
N ALA A 10 18.87 7.16 -0.38
CA ALA A 10 18.44 8.29 -1.19
C ALA A 10 18.60 9.64 -0.49
N VAL A 11 18.38 9.70 0.84
CA VAL A 11 18.47 10.96 1.59
C VAL A 11 19.91 11.30 2.01
N VAL A 12 20.84 10.33 1.94
CA VAL A 12 22.24 10.51 2.39
C VAL A 12 22.96 11.64 1.63
N PRO A 13 22.98 11.70 0.28
CA PRO A 13 23.72 12.74 -0.43
C PRO A 13 23.29 14.15 -0.05
N ALA A 14 21.98 14.37 0.04
CA ALA A 14 21.41 15.66 0.42
C ALA A 14 21.71 16.01 1.89
N SER A 15 21.65 15.03 2.79
CA SER A 15 21.99 15.21 4.21
C SER A 15 23.48 15.50 4.41
N VAL A 16 24.36 14.81 3.68
CA VAL A 16 25.81 15.04 3.70
C VAL A 16 26.13 16.43 3.17
N LEU A 17 25.53 16.83 2.04
CA LEU A 17 25.69 18.19 1.49
C LEU A 17 25.26 19.24 2.52
N MET A 18 24.12 19.02 3.17
CA MET A 18 23.57 19.95 4.16
C MET A 18 24.50 20.12 5.38
N VAL A 19 25.05 19.03 5.91
CA VAL A 19 25.98 19.08 7.04
C VAL A 19 27.33 19.67 6.62
N ALA A 20 27.85 19.31 5.45
CA ALA A 20 29.14 19.79 4.97
C ALA A 20 29.12 21.29 4.59
N ALA A 21 27.97 21.79 4.13
CA ALA A 21 27.77 23.18 3.74
C ALA A 21 26.90 23.96 4.73
N TRP A 22 26.85 23.53 5.99
CA TRP A 22 25.94 24.08 7.01
C TRP A 22 26.01 25.60 7.13
N ASP A 23 27.22 26.16 7.12
CA ASP A 23 27.48 27.60 7.25
C ASP A 23 27.18 28.39 5.99
N ARG A 24 27.06 27.72 4.84
CA ARG A 24 26.70 28.32 3.55
C ARG A 24 25.21 28.29 3.28
N LEU A 25 24.43 27.61 4.12
CA LEU A 25 22.99 27.54 4.01
C LEU A 25 22.34 28.66 4.85
N PRO A 26 21.27 29.30 4.34
CA PRO A 26 20.51 30.25 5.12
C PRO A 26 19.91 29.59 6.37
N GLU A 27 19.60 30.38 7.40
CA GLU A 27 18.93 29.86 8.61
C GLU A 27 17.62 29.13 8.28
N GLU A 28 16.90 29.65 7.28
CA GLU A 28 15.67 29.08 6.73
C GLU A 28 15.80 28.78 5.23
N LEU A 29 15.70 27.49 4.89
CA LEU A 29 15.75 27.01 3.51
C LEU A 29 14.39 27.14 2.85
N ALA A 30 14.37 27.52 1.57
CA ALA A 30 13.22 27.33 0.70
C ALA A 30 12.96 25.82 0.51
N THR A 31 11.77 25.34 0.89
CA THR A 31 11.42 23.91 0.84
C THR A 31 10.16 23.62 0.05
N ARG A 32 9.27 24.61 -0.13
CA ARG A 32 8.07 24.47 -0.96
C ARG A 32 8.09 25.49 -2.09
N PHE A 33 7.84 25.00 -3.29
CA PHE A 33 7.81 25.81 -4.51
C PHE A 33 6.41 25.76 -5.12
N ALA A 34 5.90 26.91 -5.56
CA ALA A 34 4.64 26.99 -6.29
C ALA A 34 4.82 26.48 -7.73
N PHE A 35 3.72 26.31 -8.46
CA PHE A 35 3.75 25.82 -9.85
C PHE A 35 4.50 26.75 -10.82
N ASP A 36 4.60 28.03 -10.48
CA ASP A 36 5.42 29.02 -11.20
C ASP A 36 6.91 28.98 -10.83
N GLY A 37 7.29 28.06 -9.92
CA GLY A 37 8.65 27.90 -9.43
C GLY A 37 9.04 28.80 -8.27
N SER A 38 8.18 29.73 -7.83
CA SER A 38 8.47 30.65 -6.73
C SER A 38 8.46 29.96 -5.36
N VAL A 39 9.21 30.50 -4.39
CA VAL A 39 9.25 29.97 -3.01
C VAL A 39 7.96 30.35 -2.28
N SER A 40 7.25 29.33 -1.77
CA SER A 40 5.98 29.49 -1.05
C SER A 40 6.08 29.21 0.45
N ASP A 41 7.12 28.50 0.89
CA ASP A 41 7.31 28.11 2.28
C ASP A 41 8.80 27.88 2.58
N ARG A 42 9.19 28.10 3.83
CA ARG A 42 10.57 27.95 4.31
C ARG A 42 10.63 27.11 5.57
N MET A 43 11.77 26.48 5.82
CA MET A 43 11.99 25.61 6.96
C MET A 43 13.40 25.79 7.51
N SER A 44 13.54 25.82 8.84
CA SER A 44 14.86 25.98 9.47
C SER A 44 15.78 24.80 9.16
N ARG A 45 17.10 25.06 9.10
CA ARG A 45 18.15 24.04 8.86
C ARG A 45 17.97 22.76 9.71
N PRO A 46 17.87 22.80 11.05
CA PRO A 46 17.74 21.59 11.85
C PRO A 46 16.43 20.84 11.57
N VAL A 47 15.33 21.55 11.31
CA VAL A 47 14.03 20.93 11.00
C VAL A 47 14.07 20.22 9.66
N MET A 48 14.67 20.84 8.63
CA MET A 48 14.81 20.22 7.31
C MET A 48 15.68 18.94 7.36
N LEU A 49 16.80 18.97 8.09
CA LEU A 49 17.66 17.79 8.25
C LEU A 49 16.90 16.64 8.92
N VAL A 50 16.19 16.92 10.03
CA VAL A 50 15.37 15.92 10.72
C VAL A 50 14.22 15.42 9.84
N ALA A 51 13.58 16.30 9.08
CA ALA A 51 12.49 15.95 8.17
C ALA A 51 12.97 15.01 7.05
N MET A 52 14.14 15.26 6.47
CA MET A 52 14.73 14.41 5.43
C MET A 52 15.10 13.02 5.96
N LEU A 53 15.79 12.95 7.11
CA LEU A 53 16.15 11.69 7.74
C LEU A 53 14.90 10.91 8.18
N GLY A 54 13.93 11.62 8.77
CA GLY A 54 12.64 11.07 9.16
C GLY A 54 11.86 10.53 7.96
N LEU A 55 11.81 11.27 6.85
CA LEU A 55 11.16 10.84 5.61
C LEU A 55 11.82 9.57 5.05
N GLY A 56 13.15 9.56 4.97
CA GLY A 56 13.92 8.39 4.53
C GLY A 56 13.63 7.15 5.38
N LEU A 57 13.65 7.29 6.70
CA LEU A 57 13.35 6.21 7.65
C LEU A 57 11.89 5.74 7.56
N VAL A 58 10.93 6.66 7.53
CA VAL A 58 9.50 6.32 7.45
C VAL A 58 9.20 5.57 6.15
N LEU A 59 9.72 6.04 5.01
CA LEU A 59 9.52 5.35 3.74
C LEU A 59 10.25 4.00 3.70
N ALA A 60 11.45 3.92 4.28
CA ALA A 60 12.19 2.67 4.41
C ALA A 60 11.41 1.61 5.19
N LEU A 61 10.83 1.99 6.32
CA LEU A 61 10.00 1.11 7.14
C LEU A 61 8.70 0.74 6.41
N ALA A 62 7.98 1.72 5.86
CA ALA A 62 6.72 1.49 5.16
C ALA A 62 6.87 0.54 3.97
N LEU A 63 7.86 0.80 3.10
CA LEU A 63 8.12 -0.02 1.93
C LEU A 63 8.82 -1.33 2.30
N GLY A 64 9.62 -1.36 3.36
CA GLY A 64 10.23 -2.58 3.89
C GLY A 64 9.20 -3.57 4.43
N ILE A 65 8.18 -3.08 5.15
CA ILE A 65 7.06 -3.89 5.64
C ILE A 65 6.23 -4.39 4.45
N LEU A 66 5.89 -3.50 3.51
CA LEU A 66 5.11 -3.85 2.33
C LEU A 66 5.81 -4.91 1.45
N ASN A 67 7.14 -4.86 1.38
CA ASN A 67 7.98 -5.76 0.58
C ASN A 67 8.58 -6.93 1.37
N SER A 68 8.15 -7.13 2.61
CA SER A 68 8.64 -8.26 3.37
C SER A 68 8.23 -9.57 2.65
N PRO A 69 9.17 -10.48 2.33
CA PRO A 69 8.90 -11.70 1.55
C PRO A 69 8.13 -12.77 2.37
N LEU A 70 7.23 -12.32 3.25
CA LEU A 70 6.52 -13.16 4.21
C LEU A 70 5.41 -13.94 3.50
N TRP A 71 5.82 -15.09 2.97
CA TRP A 71 5.07 -16.23 2.45
C TRP A 71 3.55 -16.05 2.39
N GLY A 72 3.08 -15.77 1.18
CA GLY A 72 1.70 -15.94 0.72
C GLY A 72 1.73 -16.49 -0.71
N VAL A 73 0.69 -17.19 -1.12
CA VAL A 73 0.45 -17.66 -2.47
C VAL A 73 0.25 -16.45 -3.38
N ARG A 74 0.79 -16.55 -4.59
CA ARG A 74 0.74 -15.50 -5.59
C ARG A 74 -0.63 -15.43 -6.24
N VAL A 75 -1.22 -14.24 -6.22
CA VAL A 75 -2.59 -14.01 -6.71
C VAL A 75 -2.64 -13.08 -7.94
N SER A 76 -1.61 -12.24 -8.11
CA SER A 76 -1.44 -11.40 -9.28
C SER A 76 -0.82 -12.19 -10.44
N THR A 77 -1.17 -11.83 -11.69
CA THR A 77 -0.48 -12.33 -12.89
C THR A 77 0.86 -11.63 -13.11
N TRP A 78 1.05 -10.45 -12.56
CA TRP A 78 2.34 -9.75 -12.55
C TRP A 78 3.18 -10.19 -11.35
N ASP A 79 4.50 -10.18 -11.52
CA ASP A 79 5.46 -10.43 -10.44
C ASP A 79 5.54 -9.22 -9.50
N MET A 80 4.59 -9.17 -8.57
CA MET A 80 4.46 -8.08 -7.60
C MET A 80 5.75 -7.78 -6.85
N PRO A 81 6.49 -8.75 -6.28
CA PRO A 81 7.79 -8.49 -5.68
C PRO A 81 8.74 -7.67 -6.56
N ARG A 82 8.87 -7.98 -7.86
CA ARG A 82 9.69 -7.20 -8.79
C ARG A 82 9.14 -5.79 -9.02
N VAL A 83 7.83 -5.67 -9.21
CA VAL A 83 7.17 -4.36 -9.39
C VAL A 83 7.44 -3.46 -8.20
N HIS A 84 7.35 -3.97 -6.98
CA HIS A 84 7.59 -3.18 -5.80
C HIS A 84 9.06 -2.81 -5.59
N VAL A 85 10.01 -3.71 -5.94
CA VAL A 85 11.44 -3.38 -5.91
C VAL A 85 11.74 -2.27 -6.93
N ALA A 86 11.20 -2.40 -8.15
CA ALA A 86 11.34 -1.38 -9.18
C ALA A 86 10.75 -0.04 -8.75
N PHE A 87 9.53 -0.04 -8.20
CA PHE A 87 8.90 1.16 -7.66
C PHE A 87 9.72 1.77 -6.51
N SER A 88 10.23 0.94 -5.59
CA SER A 88 11.04 1.38 -4.47
C SER A 88 12.32 2.10 -4.94
N LEU A 89 13.05 1.52 -5.88
CA LEU A 89 14.25 2.15 -6.45
C LEU A 89 13.94 3.39 -7.29
N ALA A 90 12.85 3.39 -8.05
CA ALA A 90 12.39 4.57 -8.78
C ALA A 90 12.10 5.74 -7.84
N LEU A 91 11.35 5.47 -6.76
CA LEU A 91 11.03 6.47 -5.74
C LEU A 91 12.28 6.96 -5.01
N ALA A 92 13.22 6.06 -4.66
CA ALA A 92 14.50 6.42 -4.07
C ALA A 92 15.33 7.33 -5.00
N GLY A 93 15.39 7.02 -6.30
CA GLY A 93 16.03 7.85 -7.31
C GLY A 93 15.44 9.24 -7.41
N PHE A 94 14.11 9.31 -7.54
CA PHE A 94 13.37 10.56 -7.58
C PHE A 94 13.65 11.42 -6.34
N LEU A 95 13.47 10.84 -5.14
CA LEU A 95 13.66 11.55 -3.88
C LEU A 95 15.10 12.00 -3.68
N GLY A 96 16.07 11.14 -4.00
CA GLY A 96 17.48 11.48 -3.84
C GLY A 96 17.90 12.68 -4.69
N VAL A 97 17.45 12.73 -5.95
CA VAL A 97 17.66 13.91 -6.80
C VAL A 97 16.92 15.10 -6.22
N ILE A 98 15.60 15.04 -6.02
CA ILE A 98 14.82 16.20 -5.54
C ILE A 98 15.41 16.80 -4.25
N LEU A 99 15.68 15.99 -3.23
CA LEU A 99 16.18 16.48 -1.96
C LEU A 99 17.58 17.08 -2.08
N PHE A 100 18.45 16.47 -2.90
CA PHE A 100 19.77 17.03 -3.16
C PHE A 100 19.67 18.40 -3.83
N GLY A 101 18.79 18.55 -4.82
CA GLY A 101 18.58 19.82 -5.51
C GLY A 101 17.98 20.91 -4.65
N VAL A 102 17.06 20.55 -3.75
CA VAL A 102 16.52 21.49 -2.76
C VAL A 102 17.66 22.01 -1.87
N VAL A 103 18.53 21.15 -1.33
CA VAL A 103 19.67 21.61 -0.52
C VAL A 103 20.66 22.42 -1.36
N ALA A 104 21.02 21.93 -2.55
CA ALA A 104 21.99 22.59 -3.43
C ALA A 104 21.54 23.97 -3.91
N SER A 105 20.25 24.13 -4.24
CA SER A 105 19.69 25.42 -4.66
C SER A 105 19.67 26.47 -3.55
N ASN A 106 19.67 26.04 -2.28
CA ASN A 106 19.72 26.93 -1.12
C ASN A 106 21.14 27.38 -0.75
N LEU A 107 22.19 26.83 -1.38
CA LEU A 107 23.58 27.23 -1.11
C LEU A 107 23.77 28.71 -1.41
N ASP A 108 24.49 29.37 -0.51
CA ASP A 108 24.83 30.80 -0.58
C ASP A 108 23.60 31.71 -0.72
N GLY A 109 22.44 31.26 -0.24
CA GLY A 109 21.18 32.03 -0.17
C GLY A 109 20.44 32.19 -1.50
N GLN A 110 20.76 31.41 -2.53
CA GLN A 110 20.30 31.67 -3.90
C GLN A 110 18.98 30.98 -4.33
N ALA A 111 18.29 30.26 -3.44
CA ALA A 111 17.09 29.52 -3.84
C ALA A 111 15.94 30.47 -4.21
N THR A 112 15.76 30.67 -5.51
CA THR A 112 14.67 31.47 -6.09
C THR A 112 13.69 30.61 -6.87
N SER A 113 14.15 29.51 -7.47
CA SER A 113 13.31 28.53 -8.17
C SER A 113 14.01 27.18 -8.37
N ILE A 114 13.22 26.13 -8.67
CA ILE A 114 13.70 24.85 -9.19
C ILE A 114 13.40 24.79 -10.68
N SER A 115 14.42 24.55 -11.50
CA SER A 115 14.25 24.49 -12.95
C SER A 115 13.50 23.24 -13.39
N LEU A 116 12.73 23.35 -14.48
CA LEU A 116 12.04 22.21 -15.08
C LEU A 116 13.01 21.09 -15.47
N THR A 117 14.20 21.44 -15.98
CA THR A 117 15.27 20.49 -16.32
C THR A 117 15.69 19.66 -15.11
N TYR A 118 15.70 20.25 -13.92
CA TYR A 118 16.00 19.54 -12.68
C TYR A 118 14.89 18.57 -12.28
N LEU A 119 13.63 18.97 -12.42
CA LEU A 119 12.49 18.06 -12.19
C LEU A 119 12.53 16.88 -13.17
N LEU A 120 12.85 17.15 -14.43
CA LEU A 120 12.99 16.11 -15.46
C LEU A 120 14.17 15.17 -15.17
N SER A 121 15.28 15.66 -14.59
CA SER A 121 16.39 14.79 -14.19
C SER A 121 16.02 13.88 -13.02
N ALA A 122 15.20 14.35 -12.07
CA ALA A 122 14.65 13.51 -11.00
C ALA A 122 13.73 12.41 -11.54
N VAL A 123 12.86 12.74 -12.51
CA VAL A 123 12.03 11.75 -13.22
C VAL A 123 12.92 10.78 -13.99
N GLY A 124 13.95 11.27 -14.68
CA GLY A 124 14.94 10.45 -15.38
C GLY A 124 15.64 9.45 -14.46
N ALA A 125 16.10 9.90 -13.29
CA ALA A 125 16.70 9.02 -12.28
C ALA A 125 15.72 7.93 -11.80
N ALA A 126 14.44 8.29 -11.61
CA ALA A 126 13.39 7.34 -11.26
C ALA A 126 13.20 6.27 -12.34
N VAL A 127 13.11 6.68 -13.61
CA VAL A 127 12.94 5.77 -14.76
C VAL A 127 14.16 4.86 -14.90
N VAL A 128 15.37 5.39 -14.79
CA VAL A 128 16.61 4.60 -14.90
C VAL A 128 16.71 3.58 -13.77
N LEU A 129 16.56 4.00 -12.51
CA LEU A 129 16.71 3.10 -11.37
C LEU A 129 15.58 2.07 -11.28
N GLY A 130 14.34 2.48 -11.56
CA GLY A 130 13.20 1.56 -11.65
C GLY A 130 13.33 0.57 -12.81
N GLY A 131 13.76 1.04 -13.98
CA GLY A 131 14.00 0.21 -15.16
C GLY A 131 15.12 -0.80 -14.92
N LEU A 132 16.25 -0.37 -14.35
CA LEU A 132 17.36 -1.26 -13.97
C LEU A 132 16.89 -2.32 -12.96
N ALA A 133 16.11 -1.95 -11.95
CA ALA A 133 15.54 -2.92 -11.03
C ALA A 133 14.61 -3.92 -11.72
N ALA A 134 13.74 -3.46 -12.64
CA ALA A 134 12.87 -4.34 -13.40
C ALA A 134 13.65 -5.34 -14.27
N LEU A 135 14.78 -4.90 -14.86
CA LEU A 135 15.63 -5.73 -15.72
C LEU A 135 16.53 -6.70 -14.94
N LEU A 136 17.12 -6.24 -13.83
CA LEU A 136 18.17 -6.98 -13.10
C LEU A 136 17.62 -7.88 -11.99
N VAL A 137 16.48 -7.53 -11.38
CA VAL A 137 15.86 -8.39 -10.37
C VAL A 137 15.28 -9.61 -11.08
N ARG A 138 15.66 -10.81 -10.64
CA ARG A 138 15.20 -12.07 -11.24
C ARG A 138 13.67 -12.18 -11.19
N ALA A 139 13.10 -12.65 -12.30
CA ALA A 139 11.72 -13.11 -12.38
C ALA A 139 11.45 -14.15 -11.29
N SER A 140 10.45 -13.90 -10.48
CA SER A 140 9.86 -14.93 -9.63
C SER A 140 8.79 -15.69 -10.40
N ALA A 141 8.51 -16.92 -9.98
CA ALA A 141 7.40 -17.70 -10.53
C ALA A 141 6.08 -16.92 -10.39
N THR A 142 5.22 -17.02 -11.41
CA THR A 142 3.86 -16.49 -11.37
C THR A 142 2.98 -17.32 -10.44
N ALA A 143 1.75 -16.88 -10.24
CA ALA A 143 0.75 -17.64 -9.50
C ALA A 143 0.62 -19.10 -9.98
N PRO A 144 0.57 -20.07 -9.05
CA PRO A 144 0.24 -21.44 -9.42
C PRO A 144 -1.21 -21.51 -9.97
N PRO A 145 -1.53 -22.56 -10.75
CA PRO A 145 -2.90 -22.82 -11.17
C PRO A 145 -3.86 -22.88 -9.98
N ALA A 146 -5.11 -22.47 -10.19
CA ALA A 146 -6.12 -22.54 -9.14
C ALA A 146 -6.38 -24.01 -8.77
N GLU A 147 -6.14 -24.37 -7.50
CA GLU A 147 -6.52 -25.67 -6.98
C GLU A 147 -8.04 -25.75 -6.77
N GLN A 148 -8.63 -26.92 -6.99
CA GLN A 148 -10.02 -27.17 -6.59
C GLN A 148 -10.07 -27.39 -5.08
N GLY A 149 -10.81 -26.53 -4.38
CA GLY A 149 -11.07 -26.73 -2.95
C GLY A 149 -12.01 -27.91 -2.69
N PRO A 150 -12.12 -28.36 -1.42
CA PRO A 150 -13.08 -29.39 -1.03
C PRO A 150 -14.52 -29.00 -1.40
N VAL A 151 -15.41 -29.99 -1.50
CA VAL A 151 -16.85 -29.77 -1.78
C VAL A 151 -17.65 -30.23 -0.56
N MET A 152 -18.46 -29.35 0.01
CA MET A 152 -19.39 -29.72 1.07
C MET A 152 -20.59 -30.47 0.48
N PRO A 153 -20.95 -31.67 0.95
CA PRO A 153 -22.19 -32.32 0.54
C PRO A 153 -23.38 -31.54 1.11
N ILE A 154 -24.30 -31.09 0.26
CA ILE A 154 -25.49 -30.34 0.69
C ILE A 154 -26.75 -31.00 0.12
N ALA A 155 -27.58 -31.56 0.99
CA ALA A 155 -28.74 -32.38 0.62
C ALA A 155 -29.84 -31.57 -0.10
N ALA A 156 -30.69 -32.20 -0.91
CA ALA A 156 -31.78 -31.48 -1.59
C ALA A 156 -32.68 -30.73 -0.58
N GLY A 157 -32.93 -29.45 -0.82
CA GLY A 157 -33.72 -28.58 0.07
C GLY A 157 -32.95 -27.93 1.23
N GLU A 158 -31.78 -28.47 1.61
CA GLU A 158 -30.99 -27.95 2.74
C GLU A 158 -30.51 -26.51 2.48
N GLN A 159 -30.62 -25.64 3.49
CA GLN A 159 -30.15 -24.26 3.44
C GLN A 159 -28.84 -24.17 4.24
N VAL A 160 -27.76 -23.72 3.60
CA VAL A 160 -26.48 -23.49 4.26
C VAL A 160 -26.06 -22.04 4.07
N SER A 161 -25.62 -21.41 5.16
CA SER A 161 -24.97 -20.12 5.14
C SER A 161 -23.75 -20.16 6.05
N TRP A 162 -22.64 -19.61 5.58
CA TRP A 162 -21.43 -19.44 6.38
C TRP A 162 -21.11 -17.95 6.47
N SER A 163 -20.66 -17.49 7.64
CA SER A 163 -20.21 -16.11 7.79
C SER A 163 -19.12 -15.96 8.83
N ARG A 164 -18.14 -15.11 8.55
CA ARG A 164 -17.08 -14.73 9.50
C ARG A 164 -16.76 -13.24 9.40
N PRO A 165 -16.55 -12.56 10.54
CA PRO A 165 -15.95 -11.24 10.55
C PRO A 165 -14.44 -11.34 10.26
N VAL A 166 -13.90 -10.27 9.70
CA VAL A 166 -12.48 -10.06 9.42
C VAL A 166 -12.10 -8.71 10.03
N SER A 167 -10.95 -8.66 10.70
CA SER A 167 -10.45 -7.40 11.24
C SER A 167 -8.95 -7.22 11.03
N ALA A 168 -8.54 -5.95 10.96
CA ALA A 168 -7.16 -5.50 10.99
C ALA A 168 -6.92 -4.69 12.27
N PRO A 169 -6.47 -5.33 13.37
CA PRO A 169 -6.27 -4.64 14.65
C PRO A 169 -5.31 -3.45 14.56
N TRP A 170 -4.24 -3.57 13.76
CA TRP A 170 -3.28 -2.49 13.54
C TRP A 170 -3.91 -1.28 12.84
N MET A 171 -4.84 -1.48 11.89
CA MET A 171 -5.59 -0.38 11.26
C MET A 171 -6.51 0.27 12.27
N THR A 172 -7.15 -0.52 13.13
CA THR A 172 -7.96 0.03 14.22
C THR A 172 -7.10 0.92 15.13
N GLY A 173 -5.93 0.42 15.55
CA GLY A 173 -4.97 1.17 16.35
C GLY A 173 -4.47 2.45 15.65
N LEU A 174 -4.11 2.36 14.38
CA LEU A 174 -3.69 3.52 13.57
C LEU A 174 -4.81 4.56 13.46
N GLY A 175 -6.04 4.12 13.22
CA GLY A 175 -7.20 5.01 13.19
C GLY A 175 -7.36 5.78 14.51
N LEU A 176 -7.25 5.08 15.65
CA LEU A 176 -7.30 5.71 16.97
C LEU A 176 -6.16 6.70 17.22
N VAL A 177 -4.93 6.36 16.82
CA VAL A 177 -3.78 7.27 16.92
C VAL A 177 -4.02 8.53 16.10
N LEU A 178 -4.50 8.41 14.87
CA LEU A 178 -4.79 9.56 14.01
C LEU A 178 -5.91 10.43 14.59
N LEU A 179 -6.95 9.83 15.18
CA LEU A 179 -8.01 10.58 15.85
C LEU A 179 -7.48 11.42 17.02
N VAL A 180 -6.51 10.90 17.79
CA VAL A 180 -5.87 11.63 18.89
C VAL A 180 -4.84 12.65 18.39
N ALA A 181 -4.11 12.34 17.33
CA ALA A 181 -3.11 13.24 16.74
C ALA A 181 -3.75 14.44 16.04
N GLY A 182 -4.96 14.26 15.49
CA GLY A 182 -5.67 15.29 14.74
C GLY A 182 -5.81 16.64 15.46
N PRO A 183 -6.29 16.69 16.71
CA PRO A 183 -6.32 17.93 17.50
C PRO A 183 -4.94 18.58 17.70
N LEU A 184 -3.88 17.79 17.92
CA LEU A 184 -2.51 18.31 18.08
C LEU A 184 -1.99 18.93 16.77
N VAL A 185 -2.24 18.28 15.65
CA VAL A 185 -1.93 18.81 14.32
C VAL A 185 -2.78 20.06 14.05
N GLY A 186 -4.06 20.05 14.44
CA GLY A 186 -4.96 21.19 14.32
C GLY A 186 -4.47 22.42 15.09
N TRP A 187 -3.92 22.20 16.29
CA TRP A 187 -3.32 23.24 17.12
C TRP A 187 -2.06 23.85 16.47
N GLY A 188 -1.16 23.00 15.95
CA GLY A 188 0.12 23.46 15.39
C GLY A 188 0.05 23.99 13.96
N PHE A 189 -0.83 23.45 13.12
CA PHE A 189 -0.85 23.66 11.67
C PHE A 189 -2.21 24.10 11.13
N GLY A 190 -3.18 24.39 12.02
CA GLY A 190 -4.50 24.89 11.66
C GLY A 190 -5.56 23.80 11.49
N TRP A 191 -6.82 24.22 11.61
CA TRP A 191 -7.99 23.33 11.68
C TRP A 191 -8.18 22.44 10.45
N VAL A 192 -7.76 22.88 9.25
CA VAL A 192 -7.84 22.07 8.02
C VAL A 192 -6.89 20.87 8.10
N ALA A 193 -5.65 21.08 8.54
CA ALA A 193 -4.68 20.01 8.71
C ALA A 193 -5.15 19.02 9.79
N GLY A 194 -5.59 19.53 10.94
CA GLY A 194 -6.13 18.69 12.02
C GLY A 194 -7.38 17.90 11.58
N GLY A 195 -8.34 18.56 10.94
CA GLY A 195 -9.55 17.94 10.41
C GLY A 195 -9.26 16.87 9.36
N SER A 196 -8.25 17.07 8.51
CA SER A 196 -7.81 16.08 7.52
C SER A 196 -7.24 14.82 8.19
N VAL A 197 -6.46 14.98 9.25
CA VAL A 197 -5.90 13.85 10.02
C VAL A 197 -7.01 13.08 10.75
N ILE A 198 -7.97 13.78 11.35
CA ILE A 198 -9.15 13.15 11.97
C ILE A 198 -9.94 12.36 10.92
N LEU A 199 -10.23 12.97 9.78
CA LEU A 199 -10.96 12.32 8.69
C LEU A 199 -10.24 11.05 8.20
N ALA A 200 -8.92 11.11 8.05
CA ALA A 200 -8.11 9.94 7.73
C ALA A 200 -8.21 8.86 8.81
N GLY A 201 -8.16 9.23 10.10
CA GLY A 201 -8.32 8.31 11.23
C GLY A 201 -9.68 7.61 11.23
N VAL A 202 -10.78 8.36 11.03
CA VAL A 202 -12.13 7.81 10.89
C VAL A 202 -12.19 6.82 9.72
N ALA A 203 -11.70 7.22 8.55
CA ALA A 203 -11.71 6.37 7.36
C ALA A 203 -10.95 5.04 7.60
N VAL A 204 -9.74 5.11 8.17
CA VAL A 204 -8.92 3.93 8.49
C VAL A 204 -9.63 3.01 9.49
N ALA A 205 -10.26 3.58 10.53
CA ALA A 205 -10.99 2.82 11.53
C ALA A 205 -12.22 2.10 10.93
N LEU A 206 -12.99 2.78 10.09
CA LEU A 206 -14.19 2.23 9.42
C LEU A 206 -13.84 1.10 8.44
N LEU A 207 -12.71 1.21 7.76
CA LEU A 207 -12.23 0.21 6.80
C LEU A 207 -11.47 -0.96 7.44
N SER A 208 -11.27 -0.94 8.76
CA SER A 208 -10.49 -1.96 9.47
C SER A 208 -11.24 -3.28 9.70
N ARG A 209 -12.57 -3.30 9.51
CA ARG A 209 -13.43 -4.46 9.77
C ARG A 209 -14.36 -4.75 8.61
N ALA A 210 -14.41 -6.02 8.22
CA ALA A 210 -15.32 -6.51 7.21
C ALA A 210 -16.00 -7.80 7.68
N SER A 211 -17.02 -8.22 6.96
CA SER A 211 -17.69 -9.50 7.13
C SER A 211 -17.79 -10.18 5.79
N VAL A 212 -17.50 -11.48 5.79
CA VAL A 212 -17.66 -12.36 4.62
C VAL A 212 -18.84 -13.26 4.90
N ILE A 213 -19.75 -13.34 3.94
CA ILE A 213 -20.96 -14.16 4.01
C ILE A 213 -21.00 -14.99 2.73
N VAL A 214 -21.17 -16.30 2.88
CA VAL A 214 -21.38 -17.25 1.79
C VAL A 214 -22.78 -17.81 1.97
N ASP A 215 -23.64 -17.60 0.99
CA ASP A 215 -25.02 -18.10 0.96
C ASP A 215 -25.43 -18.50 -0.46
N ARG A 216 -26.70 -18.89 -0.65
CA ARG A 216 -27.26 -19.28 -1.96
C ARG A 216 -27.15 -18.21 -3.04
N ARG A 217 -26.97 -16.93 -2.69
CA ARG A 217 -26.79 -15.83 -3.65
C ARG A 217 -25.34 -15.72 -4.10
N GLY A 218 -24.41 -16.29 -3.35
CA GLY A 218 -22.97 -16.29 -3.63
C GLY A 218 -22.15 -15.75 -2.47
N VAL A 219 -21.03 -15.10 -2.78
CA VAL A 219 -20.11 -14.56 -1.78
C VAL A 219 -20.34 -13.05 -1.65
N THR A 220 -20.71 -12.62 -0.45
CA THR A 220 -20.87 -11.22 -0.09
C THR A 220 -19.73 -10.79 0.84
N VAL A 221 -19.07 -9.69 0.50
CA VAL A 221 -18.09 -9.00 1.33
C VAL A 221 -18.60 -7.59 1.62
N THR A 222 -18.65 -7.20 2.89
CA THR A 222 -19.08 -5.85 3.29
C THR A 222 -18.28 -5.33 4.47
N PHE A 223 -18.07 -4.02 4.56
CA PHE A 223 -17.47 -3.41 5.73
C PHE A 223 -18.46 -3.38 6.88
N THR A 224 -18.06 -3.88 8.05
CA THR A 224 -18.99 -4.16 9.16
C THR A 224 -19.63 -2.89 9.71
N ALA A 225 -18.84 -1.81 9.86
CA ALA A 225 -19.33 -0.55 10.40
C ALA A 225 -20.16 0.25 9.39
N LEU A 226 -19.80 0.16 8.11
CA LEU A 226 -20.33 1.02 7.06
C LEU A 226 -21.52 0.37 6.33
N ARG A 227 -21.61 -0.97 6.35
CA ARG A 227 -22.55 -1.84 5.61
C ARG A 227 -22.58 -1.64 4.08
N TRP A 228 -21.89 -0.61 3.61
CA TRP A 228 -21.61 -0.20 2.24
C TRP A 228 -20.20 0.44 2.21
N PRO A 229 -19.34 0.19 1.22
CA PRO A 229 -19.58 -0.59 0.01
C PRO A 229 -19.69 -2.10 0.28
N ARG A 230 -20.53 -2.75 -0.51
CA ARG A 230 -20.78 -4.20 -0.50
C ARG A 230 -20.37 -4.78 -1.85
N LYS A 231 -19.54 -5.81 -1.84
CA LYS A 231 -19.20 -6.60 -3.03
C LYS A 231 -19.94 -7.92 -2.98
N VAL A 232 -20.69 -8.25 -4.03
CA VAL A 232 -21.34 -9.55 -4.21
C VAL A 232 -20.74 -10.20 -5.46
N ILE A 233 -20.44 -11.49 -5.35
CA ILE A 233 -20.03 -12.34 -6.47
C ILE A 233 -21.01 -13.49 -6.51
N GLY A 234 -21.80 -13.55 -7.58
CA GLY A 234 -22.80 -14.61 -7.74
C GLY A 234 -22.16 -15.98 -7.91
N LEU A 235 -22.84 -17.04 -7.50
CA LEU A 235 -22.33 -18.42 -7.68
C LEU A 235 -22.04 -18.74 -9.15
N ALA A 236 -22.83 -18.21 -10.08
CA ALA A 236 -22.63 -18.37 -11.52
C ALA A 236 -21.36 -17.67 -12.07
N GLU A 237 -20.80 -16.69 -11.36
CA GLU A 237 -19.51 -16.06 -11.71
C GLU A 237 -18.30 -16.88 -11.24
N ILE A 238 -18.52 -17.94 -10.45
CA ILE A 238 -17.47 -18.71 -9.79
C ILE A 238 -17.29 -20.05 -10.52
N GLU A 239 -16.08 -20.30 -10.97
CA GLU A 239 -15.67 -21.59 -11.54
C GLU A 239 -15.13 -22.52 -10.46
N THR A 240 -14.22 -22.03 -9.62
CA THR A 240 -13.69 -22.78 -8.47
C THR A 240 -13.52 -21.88 -7.25
N ALA A 241 -13.68 -22.45 -6.06
CA ALA A 241 -13.29 -21.83 -4.81
C ALA A 241 -12.22 -22.67 -4.10
N SER A 242 -11.19 -21.99 -3.59
CA SER A 242 -10.08 -22.59 -2.84
C SER A 242 -9.75 -21.76 -1.59
N ALA A 243 -8.96 -22.35 -0.71
CA ALA A 243 -8.41 -21.67 0.45
C ALA A 243 -6.89 -21.61 0.32
N GLU A 244 -6.34 -20.39 0.29
CA GLU A 244 -4.91 -20.16 0.14
C GLU A 244 -4.42 -19.23 1.26
N THR A 245 -3.12 -19.22 1.54
CA THR A 245 -2.53 -18.22 2.43
C THR A 245 -2.11 -17.02 1.60
N VAL A 246 -2.68 -15.84 1.83
CA VAL A 246 -2.38 -14.63 1.04
C VAL A 246 -1.74 -13.55 1.91
N ALA A 247 -0.82 -12.80 1.32
CA ALA A 247 -0.17 -11.65 1.94
C ALA A 247 -0.62 -10.32 1.29
N PRO A 248 -0.74 -9.22 2.06
CA PRO A 248 -1.05 -7.88 1.54
C PRO A 248 -0.08 -7.40 0.44
N SER A 249 1.18 -7.84 0.48
CA SER A 249 2.22 -7.51 -0.50
C SER A 249 1.83 -7.90 -1.94
N GLU A 250 1.05 -8.97 -2.12
CA GLU A 250 0.57 -9.40 -3.44
C GLU A 250 -0.48 -8.45 -4.05
N PHE A 251 -1.04 -7.56 -3.24
CA PHE A 251 -2.02 -6.55 -3.63
C PHE A 251 -1.50 -5.11 -3.54
N GLY A 252 -0.22 -4.93 -3.22
CA GLY A 252 0.37 -3.60 -2.96
C GLY A 252 -0.06 -2.97 -1.64
N GLY A 253 -0.60 -3.78 -0.72
CA GLY A 253 -0.90 -3.38 0.66
C GLY A 253 -2.26 -3.88 1.13
N TRP A 254 -2.75 -3.25 2.18
CA TRP A 254 -4.01 -3.61 2.81
C TRP A 254 -5.19 -2.86 2.19
N GLY A 255 -6.39 -3.42 2.40
CA GLY A 255 -7.66 -2.88 1.94
C GLY A 255 -8.22 -3.60 0.72
N TYR A 256 -9.20 -2.96 0.07
CA TYR A 256 -9.72 -3.42 -1.21
C TYR A 256 -8.80 -2.97 -2.34
N ARG A 257 -8.28 -3.92 -3.12
CA ARG A 257 -7.28 -3.66 -4.16
C ARG A 257 -7.62 -4.41 -5.45
N ILE A 258 -7.23 -3.82 -6.56
CA ILE A 258 -7.31 -4.42 -7.88
C ILE A 258 -5.88 -4.49 -8.42
N VAL A 259 -5.46 -5.69 -8.76
CA VAL A 259 -4.17 -5.99 -9.37
C VAL A 259 -4.38 -6.72 -10.69
N PRO A 260 -3.36 -6.78 -11.56
CA PRO A 260 -3.44 -7.57 -12.79
C PRO A 260 -3.85 -9.02 -12.49
N GLY A 261 -4.98 -9.44 -13.06
CA GLY A 261 -5.54 -10.79 -12.91
C GLY A 261 -6.28 -11.07 -11.59
N ALA A 262 -6.30 -10.16 -10.62
CA ALA A 262 -7.02 -10.38 -9.37
C ALA A 262 -7.58 -9.10 -8.73
N SER A 263 -8.62 -9.27 -7.92
CA SER A 263 -9.11 -8.23 -7.02
C SER A 263 -9.36 -8.83 -5.66
N GLY A 264 -9.37 -8.03 -4.60
CA GLY A 264 -9.60 -8.61 -3.29
C GLY A 264 -9.65 -7.63 -2.14
N LEU A 265 -10.21 -8.09 -1.04
CA LEU A 265 -10.17 -7.42 0.25
C LEU A 265 -9.17 -8.14 1.16
N VAL A 266 -8.01 -7.51 1.37
CA VAL A 266 -6.92 -8.06 2.16
C VAL A 266 -6.68 -7.17 3.37
N LEU A 267 -7.17 -7.61 4.53
CA LEU A 267 -7.07 -6.85 5.79
C LEU A 267 -5.95 -7.37 6.69
N ARG A 268 -5.50 -8.60 6.47
CA ARG A 268 -4.41 -9.23 7.22
C ARG A 268 -3.69 -10.23 6.35
N ARG A 269 -2.53 -10.68 6.80
CA ARG A 269 -1.91 -11.89 6.26
C ARG A 269 -2.63 -13.12 6.80
N GLY A 270 -2.72 -14.17 5.99
CA GLY A 270 -3.17 -15.50 6.44
C GLY A 270 -4.13 -16.16 5.46
N ALA A 271 -4.93 -17.08 5.98
CA ALA A 271 -5.94 -17.78 5.20
C ALA A 271 -6.88 -16.81 4.46
N ALA A 272 -7.18 -17.15 3.22
CA ALA A 272 -8.00 -16.38 2.31
C ALA A 272 -8.86 -17.29 1.46
N LEU A 273 -10.11 -16.89 1.26
CA LEU A 273 -10.99 -17.48 0.28
C LEU A 273 -10.63 -16.91 -1.09
N VAL A 274 -10.27 -17.78 -2.03
CA VAL A 274 -9.93 -17.43 -3.41
C VAL A 274 -11.03 -17.96 -4.32
N LEU A 275 -11.68 -17.06 -5.06
CA LEU A 275 -12.71 -17.38 -6.03
C LEU A 275 -12.15 -17.18 -7.43
N THR A 276 -12.04 -18.24 -8.21
CA THR A 276 -11.60 -18.18 -9.60
C THR A 276 -12.81 -18.08 -10.50
N ARG A 277 -12.78 -17.11 -11.43
CA ARG A 277 -13.82 -16.89 -12.43
C ARG A 277 -13.48 -17.65 -13.72
N PRO A 278 -14.46 -17.95 -14.60
CA PRO A 278 -14.21 -18.57 -15.90
C PRO A 278 -13.17 -17.85 -16.78
N SER A 279 -13.03 -16.53 -16.60
CA SER A 279 -12.01 -15.73 -17.28
C SER A 279 -10.57 -15.94 -16.76
N GLY A 280 -10.36 -16.78 -15.76
CA GLY A 280 -9.09 -16.91 -15.01
C GLY A 280 -8.83 -15.81 -13.97
N ARG A 281 -9.63 -14.73 -13.95
CA ARG A 281 -9.53 -13.67 -12.94
C ARG A 281 -9.92 -14.19 -11.56
N ARG A 282 -9.17 -13.78 -10.53
CA ARG A 282 -9.43 -14.19 -9.14
C ARG A 282 -10.04 -13.07 -8.30
N PHE A 283 -10.91 -13.44 -7.37
CA PHE A 283 -11.31 -12.60 -6.26
C PHE A 283 -10.85 -13.19 -4.94
N VAL A 284 -10.17 -12.41 -4.12
CA VAL A 284 -9.53 -12.87 -2.88
C VAL A 284 -10.08 -12.13 -1.67
N VAL A 285 -10.43 -12.83 -0.61
CA VAL A 285 -10.76 -12.21 0.67
C VAL A 285 -10.11 -12.94 1.82
N THR A 286 -9.30 -12.21 2.60
CA THR A 286 -8.64 -12.81 3.78
C THR A 286 -9.65 -13.01 4.89
N VAL A 287 -9.82 -14.24 5.36
CA VAL A 287 -10.82 -14.61 6.36
C VAL A 287 -10.39 -15.87 7.09
N ASP A 288 -10.72 -15.94 8.37
CA ASP A 288 -10.51 -17.20 9.12
C ASP A 288 -11.42 -18.28 8.57
N ASP A 289 -11.02 -19.55 8.74
CA ASP A 289 -11.83 -20.68 8.30
C ASP A 289 -12.17 -20.65 6.79
N ALA A 290 -11.22 -20.15 5.98
CA ALA A 290 -11.36 -20.03 4.52
C ALA A 290 -11.61 -21.38 3.83
N GLN A 291 -11.10 -22.48 4.39
CA GLN A 291 -11.29 -23.83 3.83
C GLN A 291 -12.75 -24.27 3.90
N THR A 292 -13.44 -24.00 5.02
CA THR A 292 -14.88 -24.23 5.14
C THR A 292 -15.67 -23.27 4.26
N ALA A 293 -15.25 -22.01 4.16
CA ALA A 293 -15.89 -21.07 3.24
C ALA A 293 -15.84 -21.57 1.79
N ALA A 294 -14.68 -22.06 1.34
CA ALA A 294 -14.50 -22.61 0.00
C ALA A 294 -15.36 -23.87 -0.21
N SER A 295 -15.43 -24.75 0.79
CA SER A 295 -16.25 -25.97 0.69
C SER A 295 -17.74 -25.69 0.57
N VAL A 296 -18.23 -24.68 1.29
CA VAL A 296 -19.62 -24.21 1.17
C VAL A 296 -19.87 -23.61 -0.21
N VAL A 297 -18.97 -22.77 -0.74
CA VAL A 297 -19.11 -22.21 -2.10
C VAL A 297 -19.19 -23.32 -3.14
N ASN A 298 -18.28 -24.28 -3.10
CA ASN A 298 -18.25 -25.38 -4.06
C ASN A 298 -19.49 -26.28 -3.93
N GLY A 299 -19.94 -26.57 -2.70
CA GLY A 299 -21.16 -27.35 -2.46
C GLY A 299 -22.42 -26.66 -2.96
N LEU A 300 -22.53 -25.34 -2.79
CA LEU A 300 -23.65 -24.56 -3.31
C LEU A 300 -23.66 -24.45 -4.83
N ARG A 301 -22.47 -24.45 -5.46
CA ARG A 301 -22.31 -24.44 -6.92
C ARG A 301 -22.62 -25.80 -7.58
N ALA A 302 -22.40 -26.90 -6.87
CA ALA A 302 -22.60 -28.25 -7.39
C ALA A 302 -24.08 -28.69 -7.45
N ARG A 303 -24.99 -27.83 -7.01
CA ARG A 303 -26.45 -28.05 -7.08
C ARG A 303 -27.03 -27.50 -8.37
#